data_AF-A0AA90QVU2-F1
#
_entry.id   AF-A0AA90QVU2-F1
#
_cell.length_a   1.000
_cell.length_b   1.000
_cell.length_c   1.000
_cell.angle_alpha   90.00
_cell.angle_beta   90.00
_cell.angle_gamma   90.00
#
_symmetry.space_group_name_H-M   'P 1'
#
loop_
_entity.id
_entity.type
_entity.pdbx_description
1 polymer ?
#
loop_
_entity_poly.entity_id
_entity_poly.type
_entity_poly.pdbx_seq_one_letter_code
_entity_poly.pdbx_strand_id
1 'polypeptide(L)'
;MTKPRNSLWKPLILSVLSLALILAVVIFTFGGDRSAKQTVKNPTITSPPPSQNSSTSGHDKTSSANALVKEIFSLSKEGKIAHTPFISGKTEMKEVNNKWGEPNQRTETASGIYEEYRNHHVVFGYHDEIVNDIRSYDSELKNILLNEIKKAGGEPDEVRYYKDSTHDQIILVYHVTSVYDLKWILPKPTDQEPNPEVDHISVYTQIKKQSGKPSQSDDPKPSDHPGQTDNPNQADDPNPSSHQNSVTEIISGMSLDEKIGQMIIGGIYGTTVDAHTKNLISKYKVGGLIFYANNLVNSQQTVQLLNQIKSDNVPNPMPLLLSVDQEGGSVSRLPGGLNNFPTNKVIGAINNTQLSYKVGSILGRELKGFGFNLDFAPVLDVNSNPHNPVIGNRSFGNNPEVVSKLGIQTMKGIQSQNIIPTIKHFPGHGDTDIDSHLELPIVNKTLMQLKKLELIPFERAINRGADVVMVAHILLPKLDDHFPASMSKKIMTEILRKQLNFNGVIITDDMTMQAITNHFTIGRAAVESVMAGSDIILVAHDYNKIVETISSLKTAVQKGEISEQRINDSVSRIIQLKIKYELNNSQVGNVNIGEINQSISKLLDEYTK
;
A
#
# COMPACT_ATOMS: atom_id res chain seq x y z
N MET A 1 29.55 -29.13 65.64
CA MET A 1 29.84 -28.07 66.63
C MET A 1 30.08 -26.76 65.86
N THR A 2 29.50 -25.60 66.15
CA THR A 2 28.29 -25.25 66.96
C THR A 2 27.87 -23.80 66.59
N LYS A 3 26.57 -23.45 66.53
CA LYS A 3 26.09 -22.05 66.35
C LYS A 3 25.69 -21.41 67.69
N PRO A 4 25.80 -20.07 67.82
CA PRO A 4 24.63 -19.16 67.91
C PRO A 4 24.51 -18.23 66.66
N ARG A 5 23.41 -17.54 66.26
CA ARG A 5 22.45 -16.59 66.91
C ARG A 5 23.14 -15.31 67.44
N ASN A 6 22.72 -14.05 67.27
CA ASN A 6 21.54 -13.32 66.72
C ASN A 6 21.99 -11.83 66.47
N SER A 7 21.27 -10.87 65.86
CA SER A 7 20.14 -10.75 64.89
C SER A 7 19.90 -9.24 64.55
N LEU A 8 18.80 -8.89 63.87
CA LEU A 8 18.10 -7.56 63.79
C LEU A 8 18.72 -6.34 63.02
N TRP A 9 18.13 -6.09 61.84
CA TRP A 9 17.49 -4.83 61.39
C TRP A 9 18.24 -3.45 61.37
N LYS A 10 18.44 -2.95 60.14
CA LYS A 10 18.32 -1.53 59.69
C LYS A 10 19.38 -0.52 60.23
N PRO A 11 19.54 0.69 59.63
CA PRO A 11 18.67 1.41 58.68
C PRO A 11 19.20 1.60 57.26
N LEU A 12 18.24 1.71 56.32
CA LEU A 12 18.44 2.19 54.95
C LEU A 12 17.86 3.62 54.86
N ILE A 13 18.64 4.62 55.27
CA ILE A 13 18.23 6.04 55.30
C ILE A 13 19.42 6.90 54.87
N LEU A 14 19.39 7.43 53.63
CA LEU A 14 20.07 8.67 53.22
C LEU A 14 19.76 9.10 51.76
N SER A 15 19.33 8.18 50.89
CA SER A 15 19.12 8.44 49.44
C SER A 15 17.70 8.88 49.03
N VAL A 16 16.82 9.23 49.98
CA VAL A 16 15.42 9.67 49.70
C VAL A 16 15.22 11.19 49.91
N LEU A 17 16.18 11.88 50.54
CA LEU A 17 16.03 13.27 51.00
C LEU A 17 16.22 14.35 49.91
N SER A 18 16.63 13.99 48.69
CA SER A 18 16.77 14.93 47.57
C SER A 18 15.51 15.07 46.69
N LEU A 19 14.57 14.11 46.75
CA LEU A 19 13.35 14.15 45.92
C LEU A 19 12.16 14.88 46.58
N ALA A 20 12.15 14.98 47.91
CA ALA A 20 11.04 15.56 48.66
C ALA A 20 10.95 17.11 48.58
N LEU A 21 12.05 17.80 48.26
CA LEU A 21 12.12 19.26 48.34
C LEU A 21 11.47 19.98 47.15
N ILE A 22 11.37 19.33 45.99
CA ILE A 22 10.76 19.90 44.77
C ILE A 22 9.22 19.84 44.83
N LEU A 23 8.66 18.80 45.48
CA LEU A 23 7.21 18.60 45.57
C LEU A 23 6.51 19.62 46.49
N ALA A 24 7.25 20.28 47.38
CA ALA A 24 6.71 21.21 48.37
C ALA A 24 6.28 22.58 47.80
N VAL A 25 6.81 22.99 46.65
CA VAL A 25 6.52 24.32 46.06
C VAL A 25 5.21 24.34 45.28
N VAL A 26 4.82 23.22 44.66
CA VAL A 26 3.65 23.14 43.75
C VAL A 26 2.31 23.11 44.51
N ILE A 27 2.30 22.70 45.77
CA ILE A 27 1.07 22.54 46.58
C ILE A 27 0.65 23.86 47.26
N PHE A 28 1.51 24.89 47.32
CA PHE A 28 1.32 26.04 48.21
C PHE A 28 0.60 27.26 47.62
N THR A 29 0.09 27.22 46.39
CA THR A 29 -0.54 28.41 45.75
C THR A 29 -2.05 28.54 45.94
N PHE A 30 -2.81 27.45 46.11
CA PHE A 30 -4.27 27.51 46.31
C PHE A 30 -4.80 26.44 47.29
N GLY A 31 -4.96 26.83 48.57
CA GLY A 31 -5.45 25.92 49.61
C GLY A 31 -5.77 26.57 50.97
N GLY A 32 -6.81 27.44 51.03
CA GLY A 32 -7.36 28.00 52.28
C GLY A 32 -8.39 29.11 52.02
N ASP A 33 -9.38 29.39 52.88
CA ASP A 33 -9.68 28.77 54.20
C ASP A 33 -11.18 28.90 54.62
N ARG A 34 -11.61 28.01 55.53
CA ARG A 34 -12.74 28.02 56.51
C ARG A 34 -14.12 28.70 56.25
N SER A 35 -15.10 27.87 55.87
CA SER A 35 -16.20 27.30 56.71
C SER A 35 -17.14 28.14 57.64
N ALA A 36 -18.46 27.90 57.46
CA ALA A 36 -19.50 27.55 58.48
C ALA A 36 -20.62 28.54 58.98
N LYS A 37 -21.87 28.22 58.57
CA LYS A 37 -23.19 28.38 59.27
C LYS A 37 -23.75 29.81 59.52
N GLN A 38 -25.08 30.05 59.56
CA GLN A 38 -26.27 29.15 59.59
C GLN A 38 -27.32 29.54 58.50
N THR A 39 -28.67 29.72 58.59
CA THR A 39 -29.70 29.70 59.66
C THR A 39 -31.15 29.51 59.08
N VAL A 40 -31.94 28.55 59.61
CA VAL A 40 -33.45 28.54 59.72
C VAL A 40 -34.39 28.41 58.48
N LYS A 41 -35.59 27.83 58.73
CA LYS A 41 -36.72 27.47 57.82
C LYS A 41 -37.75 28.64 57.70
N ASN A 42 -38.93 28.63 57.02
CA ASN A 42 -39.98 27.62 56.74
C ASN A 42 -41.04 28.27 55.75
N PRO A 43 -42.25 27.73 55.43
CA PRO A 43 -42.54 26.63 54.48
C PRO A 43 -43.66 26.92 53.40
N THR A 44 -43.86 25.97 52.46
CA THR A 44 -45.10 25.57 51.73
C THR A 44 -46.10 26.61 51.14
N ILE A 45 -46.49 26.46 49.85
CA ILE A 45 -47.89 26.35 49.33
C ILE A 45 -47.98 26.18 47.79
N THR A 46 -49.05 25.49 47.36
CA THR A 46 -49.47 24.90 46.06
C THR A 46 -49.31 25.68 44.74
N SER A 47 -49.04 24.93 43.64
CA SER A 47 -49.41 25.24 42.23
C SER A 47 -50.90 24.96 41.94
N PRO A 48 -51.61 25.70 41.05
CA PRO A 48 -51.69 25.37 39.60
C PRO A 48 -51.99 26.59 38.66
N PRO A 49 -52.31 26.44 37.34
CA PRO A 49 -51.70 25.66 36.26
C PRO A 49 -51.22 26.61 35.09
N PRO A 50 -51.44 26.44 33.76
CA PRO A 50 -50.34 26.70 32.80
C PRO A 50 -50.57 27.76 31.70
N SER A 51 -49.48 28.32 31.18
CA SER A 51 -49.41 28.94 29.85
C SER A 51 -48.00 28.76 29.25
N GLN A 52 -47.87 28.94 27.92
CA GLN A 52 -46.71 28.49 27.14
C GLN A 52 -45.57 29.52 27.10
N ASN A 53 -44.30 29.06 27.12
CA ASN A 53 -43.43 29.23 25.94
C ASN A 53 -42.10 28.46 25.96
N SER A 54 -41.71 28.00 24.76
CA SER A 54 -40.37 27.70 24.23
C SER A 54 -39.22 27.27 25.17
N SER A 55 -38.80 26.00 25.03
CA SER A 55 -37.47 25.52 25.42
C SER A 55 -36.56 25.39 24.19
N THR A 56 -35.54 26.24 24.05
CA THR A 56 -34.55 26.18 22.96
C THR A 56 -33.13 26.43 23.45
N SER A 57 -32.31 25.38 23.51
CA SER A 57 -30.85 25.46 23.67
C SER A 57 -30.08 24.25 23.10
N GLY A 58 -30.77 23.21 22.62
CA GLY A 58 -30.16 21.98 22.09
C GLY A 58 -30.18 21.82 20.57
N HIS A 59 -30.91 22.65 19.82
CA HIS A 59 -31.09 22.48 18.36
C HIS A 59 -30.17 23.34 17.48
N ASP A 60 -29.74 24.52 17.94
CA ASP A 60 -29.01 25.48 17.08
C ASP A 60 -27.61 25.00 16.67
N LYS A 61 -26.81 24.47 17.61
CA LYS A 61 -25.42 24.04 17.31
C LYS A 61 -25.38 22.97 16.21
N THR A 62 -26.19 21.93 16.32
CA THR A 62 -26.26 20.86 15.32
C THR A 62 -26.83 21.34 13.99
N SER A 63 -27.75 22.33 14.01
CA SER A 63 -28.22 22.99 12.79
C SER A 63 -27.07 23.73 12.06
N SER A 64 -26.29 24.51 12.81
CA SER A 64 -25.13 25.27 12.33
C SER A 64 -24.02 24.36 11.77
N ALA A 65 -23.58 23.34 12.51
CA ALA A 65 -22.54 22.42 12.03
C ALA A 65 -22.96 21.66 10.75
N ASN A 66 -24.22 21.19 10.66
CA ASN A 66 -24.74 20.54 9.45
C ASN A 66 -24.93 21.52 8.27
N ALA A 67 -24.92 22.84 8.49
CA ALA A 67 -24.88 23.85 7.44
C ALA A 67 -23.44 24.08 6.95
N LEU A 68 -22.50 24.31 7.88
CA LEU A 68 -21.08 24.53 7.59
C LEU A 68 -20.44 23.36 6.83
N VAL A 69 -20.75 22.12 7.22
CA VAL A 69 -20.28 20.92 6.49
C VAL A 69 -20.78 20.91 5.04
N LYS A 70 -22.03 21.28 4.79
CA LYS A 70 -22.59 21.34 3.42
C LYS A 70 -21.98 22.46 2.59
N GLU A 71 -21.68 23.60 3.22
CA GLU A 71 -20.98 24.71 2.58
C GLU A 71 -19.56 24.30 2.17
N ILE A 72 -18.81 23.63 3.04
CA ILE A 72 -17.48 23.09 2.73
C ILE A 72 -17.55 22.07 1.57
N PHE A 73 -18.54 21.16 1.56
CA PHE A 73 -18.82 20.24 0.44
C PHE A 73 -19.32 20.93 -0.85
N SER A 74 -19.70 22.21 -0.79
CA SER A 74 -20.08 23.01 -1.96
C SER A 74 -18.88 23.80 -2.50
N LEU A 75 -18.19 24.54 -1.63
CA LEU A 75 -17.02 25.36 -1.98
C LEU A 75 -15.87 24.52 -2.54
N SER A 76 -15.62 23.35 -1.96
CA SER A 76 -14.58 22.42 -2.44
C SER A 76 -14.79 21.95 -3.89
N LYS A 77 -16.04 21.89 -4.37
CA LYS A 77 -16.36 21.56 -5.78
C LYS A 77 -15.97 22.67 -6.76
N GLU A 78 -15.75 23.88 -6.27
CA GLU A 78 -15.20 24.99 -7.04
C GLU A 78 -13.67 25.12 -6.91
N GLY A 79 -13.07 24.38 -5.97
CA GLY A 79 -11.65 24.48 -5.58
C GLY A 79 -11.40 25.49 -4.44
N LYS A 80 -12.42 25.81 -3.64
CA LYS A 80 -12.41 26.85 -2.59
C LYS A 80 -12.57 26.27 -1.18
N ILE A 81 -12.13 27.04 -0.19
CA ILE A 81 -12.54 26.94 1.22
C ILE A 81 -13.32 28.21 1.61
N ALA A 82 -13.90 28.25 2.81
CA ALA A 82 -14.51 29.46 3.35
C ALA A 82 -13.48 30.60 3.55
N HIS A 83 -13.95 31.85 3.54
CA HIS A 83 -13.21 33.09 3.81
C HIS A 83 -11.95 33.40 2.97
N THR A 84 -11.55 32.52 2.04
CA THR A 84 -10.47 32.79 1.07
C THR A 84 -11.02 33.28 -0.27
N PRO A 85 -10.32 34.20 -0.98
CA PRO A 85 -10.67 34.58 -2.35
C PRO A 85 -10.06 33.65 -3.41
N PHE A 86 -9.12 32.79 -3.02
CA PHE A 86 -8.27 32.01 -3.92
C PHE A 86 -8.89 30.66 -4.29
N ILE A 87 -8.42 30.09 -5.41
CA ILE A 87 -8.95 28.82 -5.94
C ILE A 87 -7.79 27.87 -6.26
N SER A 88 -7.85 26.67 -5.69
CA SER A 88 -6.85 25.63 -5.90
C SER A 88 -6.79 25.24 -7.38
N GLY A 89 -5.59 25.06 -7.92
CA GLY A 89 -5.31 24.80 -9.33
C GLY A 89 -5.60 25.96 -10.30
N LYS A 90 -5.82 27.19 -9.80
CA LYS A 90 -6.07 28.37 -10.64
C LYS A 90 -5.34 29.63 -10.15
N THR A 91 -5.20 29.81 -8.84
CA THR A 91 -4.44 30.93 -8.26
C THR A 91 -2.94 30.67 -8.37
N GLU A 92 -2.20 31.66 -8.88
CA GLU A 92 -0.74 31.73 -8.72
C GLU A 92 -0.41 32.26 -7.32
N MET A 93 0.63 31.73 -6.67
CA MET A 93 1.09 32.24 -5.37
C MET A 93 1.39 33.74 -5.39
N LYS A 94 1.85 34.26 -6.53
CA LYS A 94 2.06 35.68 -6.73
C LYS A 94 0.80 36.51 -6.47
N GLU A 95 -0.40 35.99 -6.78
CA GLU A 95 -1.67 36.64 -6.41
C GLU A 95 -1.93 36.62 -4.90
N VAL A 96 -1.53 35.54 -4.22
CA VAL A 96 -1.61 35.41 -2.75
C VAL A 96 -0.71 36.46 -2.10
N ASN A 97 0.58 36.47 -2.43
CA ASN A 97 1.55 37.37 -1.82
C ASN A 97 1.25 38.85 -2.15
N ASN A 98 0.77 39.15 -3.37
CA ASN A 98 0.29 40.50 -3.73
C ASN A 98 -0.91 40.98 -2.90
N LYS A 99 -1.73 40.07 -2.34
CA LYS A 99 -2.95 40.41 -1.61
C LYS A 99 -2.78 40.36 -0.09
N TRP A 100 -2.02 39.39 0.42
CA TRP A 100 -1.87 39.08 1.84
C TRP A 100 -0.46 39.38 2.40
N GLY A 101 0.51 39.74 1.54
CA GLY A 101 1.89 40.02 1.92
C GLY A 101 2.76 38.76 1.95
N GLU A 102 3.90 38.84 2.65
CA GLU A 102 4.77 37.68 2.85
C GLU A 102 4.17 36.69 3.88
N PRO A 103 4.43 35.37 3.75
CA PRO A 103 3.92 34.36 4.66
C PRO A 103 4.53 34.47 6.06
N ASN A 104 3.81 33.97 7.08
CA ASN A 104 4.33 33.87 8.45
C ASN A 104 5.34 32.73 8.62
N GLN A 105 5.29 31.72 7.75
CA GLN A 105 6.25 30.63 7.64
C GLN A 105 6.21 30.04 6.24
N ARG A 106 7.39 29.72 5.67
CA ARG A 106 7.54 28.89 4.46
C ARG A 106 8.23 27.59 4.86
N THR A 107 7.73 26.46 4.38
CA THR A 107 8.29 25.12 4.55
C THR A 107 8.42 24.47 3.18
N GLU A 108 9.64 24.11 2.77
CA GLU A 108 9.89 23.41 1.51
C GLU A 108 9.89 21.89 1.74
N THR A 109 9.21 21.14 0.87
CA THR A 109 9.03 19.69 0.99
C THR A 109 9.15 19.01 -0.38
N ALA A 110 9.34 17.69 -0.41
CA ALA A 110 9.34 16.92 -1.67
C ALA A 110 8.02 17.06 -2.46
N SER A 111 6.89 17.30 -1.77
CA SER A 111 5.56 17.43 -2.37
C SER A 111 5.23 18.84 -2.87
N GLY A 112 6.11 19.82 -2.64
CA GLY A 112 5.90 21.23 -2.98
C GLY A 112 6.33 22.19 -1.85
N ILE A 113 6.14 23.48 -2.08
CA ILE A 113 6.37 24.52 -1.08
C ILE A 113 5.05 24.80 -0.36
N TYR A 114 5.10 24.91 0.97
CA TYR A 114 3.97 25.25 1.83
C TYR A 114 4.19 26.61 2.51
N GLU A 115 3.22 27.51 2.39
CA GLU A 115 3.24 28.84 3.01
C GLU A 115 2.04 29.04 3.94
N GLU A 116 2.32 29.42 5.18
CA GLU A 116 1.33 29.65 6.23
C GLU A 116 1.00 31.15 6.39
N TYR A 117 -0.30 31.47 6.38
CA TYR A 117 -0.85 32.80 6.59
C TYR A 117 -1.74 32.79 7.84
N ARG A 118 -1.11 32.94 9.02
CA ARG A 118 -1.74 32.78 10.35
C ARG A 118 -2.89 33.75 10.59
N ASN A 119 -2.77 34.98 10.12
CA ASN A 119 -3.83 36.00 10.19
C ASN A 119 -5.07 35.65 9.34
N HIS A 120 -4.99 34.59 8.53
CA HIS A 120 -6.07 34.08 7.67
C HIS A 120 -6.41 32.62 7.95
N HIS A 121 -5.78 31.98 8.94
CA HIS A 121 -5.93 30.55 9.32
C HIS A 121 -5.75 29.55 8.16
N VAL A 122 -4.88 29.86 7.20
CA VAL A 122 -4.72 29.11 5.95
C VAL A 122 -3.26 28.76 5.66
N VAL A 123 -3.05 27.58 5.04
CA VAL A 123 -1.78 27.18 4.42
C VAL A 123 -2.00 26.93 2.92
N PHE A 124 -1.15 27.49 2.06
CA PHE A 124 -1.12 27.17 0.63
C PHE A 124 0.04 26.23 0.34
N GLY A 125 -0.24 25.09 -0.29
CA GLY A 125 0.75 24.27 -1.00
C GLY A 125 0.75 24.61 -2.47
N TYR A 126 1.93 24.66 -3.09
CA TYR A 126 2.09 25.00 -4.50
C TYR A 126 3.28 24.33 -5.19
N HIS A 127 3.20 24.26 -6.52
CA HIS A 127 4.25 23.78 -7.43
C HIS A 127 4.19 24.56 -8.75
N ASP A 128 5.34 24.87 -9.36
CA ASP A 128 5.46 25.75 -10.55
C ASP A 128 4.64 27.05 -10.41
N GLU A 129 4.78 27.73 -9.26
CA GLU A 129 4.05 28.94 -8.84
C GLU A 129 2.52 28.80 -8.68
N ILE A 130 1.88 27.68 -9.07
CA ILE A 130 0.41 27.47 -8.97
C ILE A 130 0.04 26.77 -7.66
N VAL A 131 -0.91 27.35 -6.92
CA VAL A 131 -1.54 26.75 -5.72
C VAL A 131 -2.20 25.42 -6.09
N ASN A 132 -1.85 24.33 -5.41
CA ASN A 132 -2.49 23.01 -5.59
C ASN A 132 -3.08 22.42 -4.30
N ASP A 133 -2.80 23.00 -3.13
CA ASP A 133 -3.36 22.60 -1.84
C ASP A 133 -3.79 23.86 -1.08
N ILE A 134 -5.06 23.98 -0.68
CA ILE A 134 -5.51 25.05 0.22
C ILE A 134 -6.03 24.41 1.50
N ARG A 135 -5.29 24.60 2.60
CA ARG A 135 -5.66 24.08 3.92
C ARG A 135 -6.28 25.18 4.76
N SER A 136 -7.41 24.88 5.41
CA SER A 136 -8.00 25.75 6.44
C SER A 136 -7.92 25.07 7.80
N TYR A 137 -7.42 25.79 8.79
CA TYR A 137 -7.45 25.41 10.20
C TYR A 137 -8.31 26.38 11.02
N ASP A 138 -9.31 27.02 10.40
CA ASP A 138 -10.18 27.97 11.09
C ASP A 138 -10.89 27.32 12.30
N SER A 139 -10.94 28.07 13.40
CA SER A 139 -11.59 27.70 14.65
C SER A 139 -13.03 27.21 14.51
N GLU A 140 -13.79 27.65 13.50
CA GLU A 140 -15.16 27.17 13.29
C GLU A 140 -15.21 25.67 12.97
N LEU A 141 -14.17 25.12 12.31
CA LEU A 141 -14.08 23.69 11.95
C LEU A 141 -14.12 22.78 13.18
N LYS A 142 -13.61 23.24 14.34
CA LYS A 142 -13.61 22.48 15.59
C LYS A 142 -15.02 22.17 16.11
N ASN A 143 -16.06 22.84 15.60
CA ASN A 143 -17.47 22.52 15.89
C ASN A 143 -18.03 21.34 15.06
N ILE A 144 -17.27 20.79 14.12
CA ILE A 144 -17.68 19.70 13.22
C ILE A 144 -17.16 18.37 13.75
N LEU A 145 -18.04 17.38 13.86
CA LEU A 145 -17.69 16.03 14.30
C LEU A 145 -17.67 15.01 13.14
N LEU A 146 -16.88 13.94 13.28
CA LEU A 146 -16.75 12.83 12.32
C LEU A 146 -18.09 12.33 11.74
N ASN A 147 -19.10 12.11 12.59
CA ASN A 147 -20.40 11.61 12.16
C ASN A 147 -21.22 12.63 11.34
N GLU A 148 -20.99 13.93 11.49
CA GLU A 148 -21.67 14.97 10.73
C GLU A 148 -21.12 15.07 9.30
N ILE A 149 -19.81 14.91 9.14
CA ILE A 149 -19.15 14.78 7.83
C ILE A 149 -19.77 13.59 7.08
N LYS A 150 -19.78 12.41 7.71
CA LYS A 150 -20.33 11.18 7.11
C LYS A 150 -21.83 11.29 6.79
N LYS A 151 -22.59 11.96 7.63
CA LYS A 151 -24.04 12.20 7.43
C LYS A 151 -24.34 13.15 6.27
N ALA A 152 -23.43 14.06 5.94
CA ALA A 152 -23.61 15.05 4.87
C ALA A 152 -22.96 14.63 3.53
N GLY A 153 -21.77 14.03 3.57
CA GLY A 153 -21.01 13.60 2.40
C GLY A 153 -21.18 12.12 2.02
N GLY A 154 -21.73 11.29 2.91
CA GLY A 154 -21.67 9.83 2.81
C GLY A 154 -20.38 9.27 3.41
N GLU A 155 -20.15 7.96 3.23
CA GLU A 155 -18.82 7.38 3.48
C GLU A 155 -17.79 7.98 2.51
N PRO A 156 -16.55 8.27 2.97
CA PRO A 156 -15.50 8.83 2.11
C PRO A 156 -15.03 7.82 1.04
N ASP A 157 -14.58 8.35 -0.10
CA ASP A 157 -14.03 7.55 -1.20
C ASP A 157 -12.72 6.85 -0.79
N GLU A 158 -11.92 7.48 0.08
CA GLU A 158 -10.70 6.92 0.66
C GLU A 158 -10.54 7.35 2.12
N VAL A 159 -10.02 6.45 2.96
CA VAL A 159 -9.61 6.74 4.35
C VAL A 159 -8.11 6.52 4.48
N ARG A 160 -7.36 7.56 4.81
CA ARG A 160 -5.93 7.47 5.15
C ARG A 160 -5.73 7.59 6.66
N TYR A 161 -4.59 7.13 7.14
CA TYR A 161 -4.13 7.34 8.51
C TYR A 161 -2.76 8.00 8.48
N TYR A 162 -2.53 8.93 9.41
CA TYR A 162 -1.26 9.61 9.59
C TYR A 162 -0.85 9.54 11.05
N LYS A 163 0.43 9.25 11.33
CA LYS A 163 0.93 9.18 12.69
C LYS A 163 2.39 9.60 12.78
N ASP A 164 2.66 10.55 13.67
CA ASP A 164 4.01 10.99 14.03
C ASP A 164 4.19 10.96 15.57
N SER A 165 5.20 11.66 16.10
CA SER A 165 5.49 11.77 17.54
C SER A 165 4.46 12.56 18.35
N THR A 166 3.55 13.25 17.69
CA THR A 166 2.68 14.33 18.19
C THR A 166 1.22 14.19 17.74
N HIS A 167 0.96 13.51 16.62
CA HIS A 167 -0.34 13.32 16.00
C HIS A 167 -0.62 11.84 15.74
N ASP A 168 -1.87 11.40 15.97
CA ASP A 168 -2.42 10.14 15.47
C ASP A 168 -3.78 10.48 14.86
N GLN A 169 -3.88 10.45 13.54
CA GLN A 169 -4.93 11.11 12.76
C GLN A 169 -5.55 10.17 11.73
N ILE A 170 -6.81 10.45 11.41
CA ILE A 170 -7.55 9.91 10.27
C ILE A 170 -7.78 11.03 9.25
N ILE A 171 -7.68 10.70 7.96
CA ILE A 171 -7.97 11.62 6.87
C ILE A 171 -9.07 11.02 6.01
N LEU A 172 -10.23 11.68 5.98
CA LEU A 172 -11.37 11.31 5.14
C LEU A 172 -11.25 12.06 3.82
N VAL A 173 -11.06 11.34 2.71
CA VAL A 173 -10.92 11.93 1.37
C VAL A 173 -12.21 11.73 0.60
N TYR A 174 -12.71 12.82 0.01
CA TYR A 174 -13.87 12.83 -0.87
C TYR A 174 -13.47 13.41 -2.22
N HIS A 175 -13.66 12.67 -3.30
CA HIS A 175 -13.39 13.10 -4.68
C HIS A 175 -14.55 13.97 -5.20
N VAL A 176 -14.71 15.15 -4.60
CA VAL A 176 -15.89 16.02 -4.80
C VAL A 176 -16.09 16.46 -6.26
N THR A 177 -15.03 16.42 -7.07
CA THR A 177 -15.08 16.48 -8.54
C THR A 177 -13.93 15.63 -9.14
N SER A 178 -13.89 15.49 -10.48
CA SER A 178 -12.77 14.85 -11.20
C SER A 178 -11.47 15.68 -11.30
N VAL A 179 -11.36 16.75 -10.49
CA VAL A 179 -10.23 17.70 -10.45
C VAL A 179 -9.86 18.07 -9.01
N TYR A 180 -10.84 18.14 -8.11
CA TYR A 180 -10.70 18.57 -6.72
C TYR A 180 -11.03 17.46 -5.72
N ASP A 181 -10.16 17.28 -4.74
CA ASP A 181 -10.38 16.47 -3.54
C ASP A 181 -10.69 17.37 -2.34
N LEU A 182 -11.67 16.99 -1.52
CA LEU A 182 -11.86 17.53 -0.17
C LEU A 182 -11.34 16.51 0.84
N LYS A 183 -10.41 16.93 1.70
CA LYS A 183 -9.82 16.10 2.76
C LYS A 183 -10.22 16.69 4.12
N TRP A 184 -10.79 15.86 4.98
CA TRP A 184 -11.05 16.19 6.38
C TRP A 184 -10.01 15.49 7.25
N ILE A 185 -9.22 16.24 8.01
CA ILE A 185 -8.22 15.70 8.92
C ILE A 185 -8.80 15.77 10.33
N LEU A 186 -8.80 14.65 11.05
CA LEU A 186 -9.28 14.55 12.44
C LEU A 186 -8.30 13.71 13.27
N PRO A 187 -8.28 13.84 14.60
CA PRO A 187 -7.71 12.80 15.47
C PRO A 187 -8.28 11.43 15.14
N LYS A 188 -7.47 10.37 15.28
CA LYS A 188 -7.92 9.00 15.03
C LYS A 188 -8.96 8.58 16.10
N PRO A 189 -10.16 8.10 15.70
CA PRO A 189 -11.17 7.65 16.66
C PRO A 189 -10.68 6.52 17.56
N THR A 190 -11.11 6.53 18.82
CA THR A 190 -10.76 5.53 19.84
C THR A 190 -12.01 5.08 20.60
N ASP A 191 -11.89 4.02 21.42
CA ASP A 191 -12.99 3.57 22.31
C ASP A 191 -13.40 4.63 23.35
N GLN A 192 -12.53 5.62 23.61
CA GLN A 192 -12.76 6.73 24.54
C GLN A 192 -13.35 7.96 23.83
N GLU A 193 -12.88 8.22 22.60
CA GLU A 193 -13.32 9.32 21.74
C GLU A 193 -13.65 8.80 20.33
N PRO A 194 -14.85 8.21 20.13
CA PRO A 194 -15.21 7.54 18.87
C PRO A 194 -15.72 8.52 17.80
N ASN A 195 -15.91 9.80 18.13
CA ASN A 195 -16.51 10.80 17.25
C ASN A 195 -15.79 12.16 17.34
N PRO A 196 -14.48 12.23 17.05
CA PRO A 196 -13.65 13.39 17.29
C PRO A 196 -14.03 14.61 16.42
N GLU A 197 -13.62 15.78 16.91
CA GLU A 197 -13.68 17.08 16.21
C GLU A 197 -12.71 17.13 15.01
N VAL A 198 -13.05 17.91 13.99
CA VAL A 198 -12.15 18.19 12.86
C VAL A 198 -10.93 18.97 13.34
N ASP A 199 -9.75 18.56 12.90
CA ASP A 199 -8.54 19.32 13.12
C ASP A 199 -8.38 20.45 12.11
N HIS A 200 -8.36 20.09 10.83
CA HIS A 200 -8.29 21.02 9.70
C HIS A 200 -8.85 20.35 8.43
N ILE A 201 -9.06 21.14 7.37
CA ILE A 201 -9.44 20.64 6.04
C ILE A 201 -8.40 20.99 4.98
N SER A 202 -8.35 20.24 3.88
CA SER A 202 -7.55 20.53 2.68
C SER A 202 -8.45 20.41 1.44
N VAL A 203 -8.40 21.41 0.56
CA VAL A 203 -9.00 21.38 -0.78
C VAL A 203 -7.86 21.36 -1.81
N TYR A 204 -7.73 20.22 -2.48
CA TYR A 204 -6.54 19.87 -3.25
C TYR A 204 -6.88 19.69 -4.73
N THR A 205 -5.99 20.13 -5.63
CA THR A 205 -6.17 20.00 -7.09
C THR A 205 -5.17 19.03 -7.70
N GLN A 206 -5.69 18.06 -8.46
CA GLN A 206 -4.92 17.14 -9.28
C GLN A 206 -4.47 17.84 -10.58
N ILE A 207 -3.37 18.61 -10.54
CA ILE A 207 -2.87 19.38 -11.69
C ILE A 207 -2.38 18.46 -12.82
N LYS A 208 -3.09 18.49 -13.96
CA LYS A 208 -2.69 17.83 -15.20
C LYS A 208 -1.84 18.79 -16.05
N LYS A 209 -0.54 18.53 -16.21
CA LYS A 209 0.33 19.33 -17.09
C LYS A 209 -0.10 19.15 -18.56
N GLN A 210 -0.27 20.27 -19.27
CA GLN A 210 -0.66 20.28 -20.69
C GLN A 210 0.55 20.09 -21.63
N SER A 211 0.28 19.79 -22.90
CA SER A 211 1.23 19.21 -23.87
C SER A 211 1.95 20.20 -24.78
N GLY A 212 3.19 19.88 -25.17
CA GLY A 212 3.92 20.50 -26.30
C GLY A 212 3.97 19.59 -27.55
N LYS A 213 4.04 20.18 -28.75
CA LYS A 213 4.11 19.48 -30.05
C LYS A 213 5.56 19.30 -30.55
N PRO A 214 5.83 18.29 -31.42
CA PRO A 214 7.17 17.97 -31.92
C PRO A 214 7.56 18.73 -33.20
N SER A 215 8.87 18.75 -33.50
CA SER A 215 9.48 19.18 -34.78
C SER A 215 9.99 17.98 -35.59
N GLN A 216 10.17 18.18 -36.91
CA GLN A 216 10.49 17.11 -37.88
C GLN A 216 11.99 17.04 -38.24
N SER A 217 12.43 15.81 -38.54
CA SER A 217 13.52 15.44 -39.49
C SER A 217 13.56 13.90 -39.48
N ASP A 218 13.21 13.16 -40.54
CA ASP A 218 13.85 13.00 -41.87
C ASP A 218 14.69 11.69 -41.91
N ASP A 219 14.28 10.79 -42.80
CA ASP A 219 14.84 9.45 -43.05
C ASP A 219 16.13 9.54 -43.91
N PRO A 220 17.06 8.55 -43.89
CA PRO A 220 16.89 7.47 -44.87
C PRO A 220 17.46 6.07 -44.53
N LYS A 221 16.78 5.06 -45.09
CA LYS A 221 17.33 3.74 -45.54
C LYS A 221 17.38 3.70 -47.09
N PRO A 222 17.80 2.62 -47.81
CA PRO A 222 18.13 1.24 -47.37
C PRO A 222 19.45 0.65 -47.93
N SER A 223 19.77 -0.59 -47.54
CA SER A 223 20.30 -1.64 -48.45
C SER A 223 20.22 -3.03 -47.83
N ASP A 224 19.92 -4.03 -48.66
CA ASP A 224 19.98 -5.47 -48.39
C ASP A 224 21.34 -6.03 -48.90
N HIS A 225 21.74 -7.31 -48.87
CA HIS A 225 21.01 -8.58 -48.71
C HIS A 225 21.96 -9.71 -48.13
N PRO A 226 21.78 -11.05 -48.28
CA PRO A 226 21.94 -11.98 -47.15
C PRO A 226 23.12 -12.96 -47.23
N GLY A 227 23.26 -13.81 -46.20
CA GLY A 227 24.10 -15.02 -46.21
C GLY A 227 23.60 -16.08 -45.22
N GLN A 228 23.45 -17.33 -45.69
CA GLN A 228 22.93 -18.48 -44.92
C GLN A 228 23.83 -19.70 -45.16
N THR A 229 24.19 -20.43 -44.10
CA THR A 229 24.80 -21.77 -44.17
C THR A 229 24.45 -22.59 -42.93
N ASP A 230 24.08 -23.86 -43.11
CA ASP A 230 23.60 -24.79 -42.08
C ASP A 230 24.56 -25.99 -41.86
N ASN A 231 24.18 -26.86 -40.90
CA ASN A 231 24.44 -28.31 -40.85
C ASN A 231 25.71 -28.83 -40.10
N PRO A 232 25.80 -30.12 -39.68
CA PRO A 232 25.34 -30.50 -38.32
C PRO A 232 26.22 -31.54 -37.56
N ASN A 233 25.95 -31.76 -36.26
CA ASN A 233 25.59 -33.09 -35.72
C ASN A 233 25.12 -33.08 -34.25
N GLN A 234 24.43 -34.15 -33.80
CA GLN A 234 23.77 -34.29 -32.50
C GLN A 234 24.54 -35.11 -31.45
N ALA A 235 24.15 -34.92 -30.18
CA ALA A 235 23.95 -35.99 -29.19
C ALA A 235 22.79 -35.57 -28.25
N ASP A 236 21.96 -36.51 -27.79
CA ASP A 236 20.63 -36.20 -27.26
C ASP A 236 20.55 -36.05 -25.72
N ASP A 237 19.65 -35.16 -25.27
CA ASP A 237 19.16 -34.97 -23.89
C ASP A 237 17.68 -34.49 -24.00
N PRO A 238 16.76 -34.71 -23.03
CA PRO A 238 15.33 -34.53 -23.26
C PRO A 238 14.96 -33.05 -23.45
N ASN A 239 14.47 -32.73 -24.64
CA ASN A 239 14.70 -31.42 -25.25
C ASN A 239 13.92 -30.24 -24.63
N PRO A 240 14.59 -29.23 -24.03
CA PRO A 240 13.94 -27.99 -23.60
C PRO A 240 13.68 -26.99 -24.75
N SER A 241 14.26 -27.18 -25.93
CA SER A 241 14.20 -26.18 -27.02
C SER A 241 12.82 -26.04 -27.67
N SER A 242 11.93 -27.03 -27.55
CA SER A 242 10.57 -26.96 -28.08
C SER A 242 9.76 -25.81 -27.46
N HIS A 243 9.85 -25.64 -26.14
CA HIS A 243 9.23 -24.52 -25.42
C HIS A 243 10.01 -23.22 -25.58
N GLN A 244 11.34 -23.27 -25.71
CA GLN A 244 12.15 -22.06 -25.90
C GLN A 244 11.94 -21.42 -27.29
N ASN A 245 11.78 -22.25 -28.33
CA ASN A 245 11.42 -21.80 -29.67
C ASN A 245 10.02 -21.18 -29.66
N SER A 246 9.01 -21.85 -29.10
CA SER A 246 7.64 -21.31 -29.08
C SER A 246 7.49 -20.01 -28.26
N VAL A 247 8.23 -19.86 -27.15
CA VAL A 247 8.30 -18.56 -26.44
C VAL A 247 8.88 -17.46 -27.34
N THR A 248 9.95 -17.76 -28.09
CA THR A 248 10.59 -16.80 -29.00
C THR A 248 9.64 -16.42 -30.15
N GLU A 249 8.93 -17.40 -30.72
CA GLU A 249 7.91 -17.21 -31.74
C GLU A 249 6.76 -16.30 -31.24
N ILE A 250 6.21 -16.57 -30.05
CA ILE A 250 5.15 -15.73 -29.43
C ILE A 250 5.63 -14.28 -29.27
N ILE A 251 6.84 -14.04 -28.74
CA ILE A 251 7.38 -12.68 -28.56
C ILE A 251 7.60 -11.99 -29.91
N SER A 252 8.01 -12.73 -30.95
CA SER A 252 8.21 -12.18 -32.29
C SER A 252 6.90 -11.75 -32.96
N GLY A 253 5.79 -12.42 -32.64
CA GLY A 253 4.45 -12.06 -33.13
C GLY A 253 3.75 -10.94 -32.34
N MET A 254 4.28 -10.54 -31.18
CA MET A 254 3.71 -9.47 -30.37
C MET A 254 4.17 -8.08 -30.81
N SER A 255 3.24 -7.12 -30.87
CA SER A 255 3.58 -5.70 -30.98
C SER A 255 4.24 -5.16 -29.72
N LEU A 256 4.95 -4.03 -29.82
CA LEU A 256 5.54 -3.35 -28.64
C LEU A 256 4.49 -2.98 -27.58
N ASP A 257 3.27 -2.60 -28.01
CA ASP A 257 2.16 -2.33 -27.09
C ASP A 257 1.73 -3.58 -26.30
N GLU A 258 1.66 -4.74 -26.96
CA GLU A 258 1.38 -6.02 -26.30
C GLU A 258 2.50 -6.45 -25.36
N LYS A 259 3.76 -6.26 -25.75
CA LYS A 259 4.92 -6.56 -24.91
C LYS A 259 4.92 -5.72 -23.64
N ILE A 260 4.72 -4.41 -23.76
CA ILE A 260 4.60 -3.51 -22.60
C ILE A 260 3.36 -3.85 -21.77
N GLY A 261 2.23 -4.13 -22.41
CA GLY A 261 1.02 -4.61 -21.74
C GLY A 261 1.30 -5.81 -20.84
N GLN A 262 1.97 -6.85 -21.36
CA GLN A 262 2.33 -8.03 -20.57
C GLN A 262 3.22 -7.77 -19.35
N MET A 263 3.94 -6.64 -19.29
CA MET A 263 4.74 -6.21 -18.15
C MET A 263 3.94 -5.46 -17.06
N ILE A 264 2.62 -5.33 -17.18
CA ILE A 264 1.76 -4.61 -16.22
C ILE A 264 0.84 -5.56 -15.47
N ILE A 265 0.77 -5.41 -14.15
CA ILE A 265 -0.38 -5.84 -13.34
C ILE A 265 -1.10 -4.59 -12.84
N GLY A 266 -2.36 -4.42 -13.25
CA GLY A 266 -3.20 -3.27 -12.91
C GLY A 266 -4.30 -3.61 -11.91
N GLY A 267 -4.59 -2.75 -10.96
CA GLY A 267 -5.76 -2.93 -10.09
C GLY A 267 -7.08 -2.55 -10.77
N ILE A 268 -8.19 -3.02 -10.19
CA ILE A 268 -9.55 -2.73 -10.65
C ILE A 268 -10.43 -2.17 -9.52
N TYR A 269 -11.49 -1.45 -9.90
CA TYR A 269 -12.44 -0.85 -8.96
C TYR A 269 -13.81 -1.52 -9.05
N GLY A 270 -14.52 -1.55 -7.92
CA GLY A 270 -15.84 -2.18 -7.83
C GLY A 270 -15.79 -3.71 -7.87
N THR A 271 -16.97 -4.30 -8.04
CA THR A 271 -17.23 -5.74 -7.84
C THR A 271 -17.68 -6.46 -9.12
N THR A 272 -17.66 -5.75 -10.24
CA THR A 272 -18.06 -6.21 -11.59
C THR A 272 -17.10 -5.64 -12.64
N VAL A 273 -17.08 -6.20 -13.85
CA VAL A 273 -16.17 -5.76 -14.92
C VAL A 273 -16.65 -4.45 -15.55
N ASP A 274 -16.01 -3.35 -15.16
CA ASP A 274 -16.33 -1.99 -15.62
C ASP A 274 -15.63 -1.59 -16.94
N ALA A 275 -15.88 -0.37 -17.42
CA ALA A 275 -15.26 0.14 -18.65
C ALA A 275 -13.74 0.31 -18.56
N HIS A 276 -13.19 0.67 -17.40
CA HIS A 276 -11.75 0.76 -17.18
C HIS A 276 -11.09 -0.63 -17.24
N THR A 277 -11.66 -1.61 -16.54
CA THR A 277 -11.20 -3.02 -16.57
C THR A 277 -11.23 -3.57 -18.00
N LYS A 278 -12.31 -3.34 -18.77
CA LYS A 278 -12.37 -3.77 -20.18
C LYS A 278 -11.32 -3.11 -21.05
N ASN A 279 -10.97 -1.85 -20.81
CA ASN A 279 -9.86 -1.20 -21.51
C ASN A 279 -8.49 -1.80 -21.13
N LEU A 280 -8.24 -2.13 -19.86
CA LEU A 280 -7.01 -2.82 -19.45
C LEU A 280 -6.85 -4.16 -20.18
N ILE A 281 -7.91 -4.96 -20.26
CA ILE A 281 -7.88 -6.28 -20.91
C ILE A 281 -7.79 -6.16 -22.44
N SER A 282 -8.71 -5.43 -23.09
CA SER A 282 -8.86 -5.48 -24.55
C SER A 282 -7.99 -4.48 -25.33
N LYS A 283 -7.76 -3.29 -24.77
CA LYS A 283 -7.01 -2.20 -25.44
C LYS A 283 -5.53 -2.21 -25.05
N TYR A 284 -5.25 -2.34 -23.76
CA TYR A 284 -3.88 -2.31 -23.22
C TYR A 284 -3.24 -3.69 -23.05
N LYS A 285 -4.04 -4.76 -23.13
CA LYS A 285 -3.58 -6.17 -23.11
C LYS A 285 -2.62 -6.45 -21.94
N VAL A 286 -3.03 -6.01 -20.74
CA VAL A 286 -2.21 -6.12 -19.52
C VAL A 286 -1.78 -7.56 -19.21
N GLY A 287 -0.65 -7.71 -18.54
CA GLY A 287 -0.11 -9.00 -18.10
C GLY A 287 -0.98 -9.67 -17.04
N GLY A 288 -1.64 -8.88 -16.20
CA GLY A 288 -2.55 -9.35 -15.17
C GLY A 288 -3.32 -8.25 -14.46
N LEU A 289 -4.09 -8.66 -13.46
CA LEU A 289 -4.87 -7.79 -12.58
C LEU A 289 -4.67 -8.17 -11.09
N ILE A 290 -4.68 -7.16 -10.22
CA ILE A 290 -4.67 -7.32 -8.75
C ILE A 290 -6.04 -6.97 -8.14
N PHE A 291 -6.43 -7.72 -7.12
CA PHE A 291 -7.74 -7.60 -6.46
C PHE A 291 -7.58 -7.42 -4.94
N TYR A 292 -8.38 -6.54 -4.37
CA TYR A 292 -8.46 -6.22 -2.94
C TYR A 292 -9.82 -6.60 -2.37
N ALA A 293 -9.97 -6.60 -1.04
CA ALA A 293 -11.19 -7.06 -0.37
C ALA A 293 -12.47 -6.30 -0.80
N ASN A 294 -12.35 -5.05 -1.25
CA ASN A 294 -13.47 -4.27 -1.80
C ASN A 294 -13.95 -4.75 -3.18
N ASN A 295 -13.16 -5.54 -3.93
CA ASN A 295 -13.59 -6.20 -5.15
C ASN A 295 -14.33 -7.53 -4.89
N LEU A 296 -14.16 -8.11 -3.70
CA LEU A 296 -14.48 -9.52 -3.39
C LEU A 296 -15.54 -9.59 -2.27
N VAL A 297 -16.82 -9.60 -2.63
CA VAL A 297 -17.95 -9.55 -1.68
C VAL A 297 -18.32 -10.92 -1.15
N ASN A 298 -18.38 -11.92 -2.04
CA ASN A 298 -18.68 -13.31 -1.71
C ASN A 298 -18.15 -14.27 -2.78
N SER A 299 -18.20 -15.57 -2.49
CA SER A 299 -17.69 -16.63 -3.37
C SER A 299 -18.32 -16.62 -4.76
N GLN A 300 -19.65 -16.52 -4.85
CA GLN A 300 -20.36 -16.52 -6.13
C GLN A 300 -20.02 -15.29 -6.98
N GLN A 301 -20.08 -14.08 -6.41
CA GLN A 301 -19.75 -12.84 -7.10
C GLN A 301 -18.27 -12.81 -7.53
N THR A 302 -17.35 -13.32 -6.70
CA THR A 302 -15.91 -13.35 -7.05
C THR A 302 -15.64 -14.31 -8.21
N VAL A 303 -16.22 -15.53 -8.16
CA VAL A 303 -16.11 -16.49 -9.27
C VAL A 303 -16.72 -15.92 -10.55
N GLN A 304 -17.87 -15.24 -10.48
CA GLN A 304 -18.48 -14.56 -11.62
C GLN A 304 -17.59 -13.43 -12.19
N LEU A 305 -17.00 -12.59 -11.34
CA LEU A 305 -16.07 -11.52 -11.73
C LEU A 305 -14.85 -12.08 -12.46
N LEU A 306 -14.18 -13.08 -11.89
CA LEU A 306 -12.97 -13.68 -12.47
C LEU A 306 -13.28 -14.47 -13.74
N ASN A 307 -14.42 -15.16 -13.81
CA ASN A 307 -14.87 -15.86 -15.02
C ASN A 307 -15.21 -14.88 -16.16
N GLN A 308 -15.82 -13.72 -15.87
CA GLN A 308 -16.06 -12.68 -16.88
C GLN A 308 -14.73 -12.09 -17.38
N ILE A 309 -13.78 -11.81 -16.49
CA ILE A 309 -12.45 -11.30 -16.85
C ILE A 309 -11.69 -12.29 -17.75
N LYS A 310 -11.77 -13.60 -17.46
CA LYS A 310 -11.21 -14.65 -18.31
C LYS A 310 -11.89 -14.70 -19.68
N SER A 311 -13.21 -14.57 -19.74
CA SER A 311 -13.96 -14.51 -21.01
C SER A 311 -13.64 -13.27 -21.84
N ASP A 312 -13.56 -12.09 -21.23
CA ASP A 312 -13.17 -10.84 -21.90
C ASP A 312 -11.71 -10.90 -22.40
N ASN A 313 -10.87 -11.78 -21.83
CA ASN A 313 -9.48 -12.03 -22.24
C ASN A 313 -9.31 -13.16 -23.30
N VAL A 314 -10.37 -13.88 -23.70
CA VAL A 314 -10.28 -14.95 -24.72
C VAL A 314 -9.64 -14.48 -26.06
N PRO A 315 -9.85 -13.25 -26.56
CA PRO A 315 -9.21 -12.77 -27.79
C PRO A 315 -7.71 -12.46 -27.67
N ASN A 316 -7.13 -12.46 -26.47
CA ASN A 316 -5.71 -12.14 -26.26
C ASN A 316 -4.84 -13.42 -26.31
N PRO A 317 -3.59 -13.33 -26.83
CA PRO A 317 -2.74 -14.50 -27.02
C PRO A 317 -2.26 -15.15 -25.71
N MET A 318 -2.28 -14.42 -24.59
CA MET A 318 -1.85 -14.91 -23.28
C MET A 318 -2.94 -14.71 -22.21
N PRO A 319 -3.15 -15.70 -21.32
CA PRO A 319 -4.00 -15.55 -20.13
C PRO A 319 -3.49 -14.49 -19.16
N LEU A 320 -4.40 -13.90 -18.38
CA LEU A 320 -4.07 -12.94 -17.33
C LEU A 320 -3.45 -13.63 -16.10
N LEU A 321 -2.47 -12.97 -15.48
CA LEU A 321 -2.15 -13.20 -14.07
C LEU A 321 -3.30 -12.59 -13.24
N LEU A 322 -3.96 -13.39 -12.40
CA LEU A 322 -5.07 -12.95 -11.55
C LEU A 322 -4.61 -13.11 -10.11
N SER A 323 -4.41 -11.98 -9.43
CA SER A 323 -3.54 -11.87 -8.25
C SER A 323 -4.16 -11.17 -7.04
N VAL A 324 -3.72 -11.56 -5.84
CA VAL A 324 -4.24 -11.08 -4.55
C VAL A 324 -3.22 -11.41 -3.43
N ASP A 325 -3.24 -10.65 -2.34
CA ASP A 325 -2.49 -10.97 -1.11
C ASP A 325 -3.27 -11.93 -0.20
N GLN A 326 -3.10 -13.25 -0.37
CA GLN A 326 -3.74 -14.26 0.49
C GLN A 326 -2.68 -14.91 1.41
N GLU A 327 -1.94 -14.08 2.16
CA GLU A 327 -0.86 -14.50 3.08
C GLU A 327 -1.35 -15.35 4.27
N GLY A 328 -2.62 -15.18 4.65
CA GLY A 328 -3.21 -15.73 5.86
C GLY A 328 -3.11 -14.80 7.09
N GLY A 329 -3.98 -15.01 8.08
CA GLY A 329 -3.98 -14.24 9.32
C GLY A 329 -4.37 -12.79 9.12
N SER A 330 -3.46 -11.85 9.36
CA SER A 330 -3.72 -10.41 9.23
C SER A 330 -3.87 -9.94 7.78
N VAL A 331 -3.34 -10.69 6.81
CA VAL A 331 -3.47 -10.39 5.39
C VAL A 331 -4.14 -11.56 4.68
N SER A 332 -5.47 -11.56 4.78
CA SER A 332 -6.38 -12.38 3.98
C SER A 332 -7.35 -11.46 3.25
N ARG A 333 -7.84 -11.88 2.09
CA ARG A 333 -8.69 -11.09 1.18
C ARG A 333 -9.89 -11.86 0.63
N LEU A 334 -9.80 -13.20 0.56
CA LEU A 334 -10.87 -14.02 0.00
C LEU A 334 -12.14 -14.02 0.88
N PRO A 335 -13.34 -13.82 0.29
CA PRO A 335 -14.58 -13.60 1.04
C PRO A 335 -15.40 -14.89 1.24
N GLY A 336 -16.66 -14.74 1.65
CA GLY A 336 -17.63 -15.84 1.71
C GLY A 336 -17.60 -16.68 2.99
N GLY A 337 -16.94 -16.20 4.04
CA GLY A 337 -16.89 -16.90 5.33
C GLY A 337 -15.84 -18.01 5.41
N LEU A 338 -14.72 -17.86 4.70
CA LEU A 338 -13.55 -18.72 4.90
C LEU A 338 -13.03 -18.60 6.34
N ASN A 339 -12.70 -19.73 6.95
CA ASN A 339 -11.94 -19.77 8.20
C ASN A 339 -10.54 -19.21 7.94
N ASN A 340 -10.03 -18.36 8.83
CA ASN A 340 -8.71 -17.75 8.64
C ASN A 340 -7.63 -18.51 9.41
N PHE A 341 -6.41 -18.53 8.86
CA PHE A 341 -5.25 -19.13 9.53
C PHE A 341 -4.73 -18.26 10.68
N PRO A 342 -4.04 -18.85 11.68
CA PRO A 342 -3.18 -18.08 12.57
C PRO A 342 -2.15 -17.28 11.79
N THR A 343 -1.83 -16.07 12.26
CA THR A 343 -0.78 -15.23 11.65
C THR A 343 0.54 -15.98 11.51
N ASN A 344 1.35 -15.66 10.50
CA ASN A 344 2.63 -16.32 10.26
C ASN A 344 3.57 -16.31 11.48
N LYS A 345 3.49 -15.31 12.35
CA LYS A 345 4.21 -15.28 13.65
C LYS A 345 3.83 -16.44 14.60
N VAL A 346 2.57 -16.89 14.57
CA VAL A 346 2.10 -18.06 15.34
C VAL A 346 2.55 -19.35 14.67
N ILE A 347 2.45 -19.46 13.34
CA ILE A 347 3.00 -20.59 12.58
C ILE A 347 4.53 -20.71 12.80
N GLY A 348 5.21 -19.57 12.90
CA GLY A 348 6.62 -19.41 13.26
C GLY A 348 6.96 -19.94 14.65
N ALA A 349 6.14 -19.64 15.65
CA ALA A 349 6.29 -20.17 17.01
C ALA A 349 6.06 -21.69 17.09
N ILE A 350 5.08 -22.23 16.34
CA ILE A 350 4.86 -23.69 16.20
C ILE A 350 6.03 -24.35 15.44
N ASN A 351 6.69 -23.59 14.55
CA ASN A 351 7.99 -23.91 13.97
C ASN A 351 8.04 -25.20 13.10
N ASN A 352 6.87 -25.65 12.63
CA ASN A 352 6.65 -26.94 11.97
C ASN A 352 6.52 -26.79 10.43
N THR A 353 7.42 -27.45 9.69
CA THR A 353 7.48 -27.38 8.22
C THR A 353 6.31 -28.08 7.51
N GLN A 354 5.72 -29.11 8.11
CA GLN A 354 4.54 -29.79 7.55
C GLN A 354 3.28 -28.95 7.72
N LEU A 355 3.15 -28.22 8.84
CA LEU A 355 2.10 -27.22 9.01
C LEU A 355 2.18 -26.14 7.93
N SER A 356 3.34 -25.50 7.72
CA SER A 356 3.51 -24.48 6.68
C SER A 356 3.21 -24.99 5.27
N TYR A 357 3.64 -26.22 4.94
CA TYR A 357 3.30 -26.84 3.66
C TYR A 357 1.78 -27.06 3.50
N LYS A 358 1.11 -27.59 4.53
CA LYS A 358 -0.35 -27.79 4.53
C LYS A 358 -1.11 -26.47 4.44
N VAL A 359 -0.67 -25.41 5.14
CA VAL A 359 -1.24 -24.05 5.05
C VAL A 359 -1.14 -23.54 3.61
N GLY A 360 0.06 -23.51 3.01
CA GLY A 360 0.23 -23.09 1.62
C GLY A 360 -0.59 -23.93 0.62
N SER A 361 -0.74 -25.22 0.88
CA SER A 361 -1.56 -26.13 0.07
C SER A 361 -3.06 -25.89 0.18
N ILE A 362 -3.53 -25.20 1.22
CA ILE A 362 -4.94 -24.79 1.36
C ILE A 362 -5.14 -23.37 0.80
N LEU A 363 -4.22 -22.42 1.05
CA LEU A 363 -4.23 -21.09 0.42
C LEU A 363 -4.26 -21.20 -1.11
N GLY A 364 -3.39 -22.04 -1.69
CA GLY A 364 -3.40 -22.33 -3.13
C GLY A 364 -4.69 -23.02 -3.61
N ARG A 365 -5.40 -23.76 -2.75
CA ARG A 365 -6.68 -24.40 -3.10
C ARG A 365 -7.84 -23.41 -3.06
N GLU A 366 -7.85 -22.51 -2.09
CA GLU A 366 -8.77 -21.37 -2.04
C GLU A 366 -8.66 -20.57 -3.33
N LEU A 367 -7.46 -20.07 -3.64
CA LEU A 367 -7.19 -19.26 -4.82
C LEU A 367 -7.61 -19.96 -6.12
N LYS A 368 -7.25 -21.24 -6.28
CA LYS A 368 -7.66 -22.05 -7.44
C LYS A 368 -9.18 -22.22 -7.54
N GLY A 369 -9.86 -22.44 -6.41
CA GLY A 369 -11.31 -22.61 -6.36
C GLY A 369 -12.07 -21.33 -6.71
N PHE A 370 -11.56 -20.17 -6.30
CA PHE A 370 -12.09 -18.87 -6.70
C PHE A 370 -11.71 -18.49 -8.15
N GLY A 371 -10.60 -19.02 -8.68
CA GLY A 371 -10.17 -18.87 -10.06
C GLY A 371 -8.97 -17.95 -10.28
N PHE A 372 -8.31 -17.51 -9.19
CA PHE A 372 -7.01 -16.83 -9.20
C PHE A 372 -5.89 -17.78 -9.66
N ASN A 373 -4.72 -17.23 -9.98
CA ASN A 373 -3.54 -18.02 -10.39
C ASN A 373 -2.19 -17.49 -9.88
N LEU A 374 -2.15 -16.30 -9.27
CA LEU A 374 -0.97 -15.70 -8.66
C LEU A 374 -1.31 -15.28 -7.21
N ASP A 375 -0.43 -15.59 -6.27
CA ASP A 375 -0.52 -15.20 -4.87
C ASP A 375 0.67 -14.31 -4.52
N PHE A 376 0.41 -13.22 -3.79
CA PHE A 376 1.46 -12.40 -3.19
C PHE A 376 1.85 -12.93 -1.81
N ALA A 377 2.14 -14.22 -1.76
CA ALA A 377 2.65 -14.94 -0.59
C ALA A 377 3.70 -15.98 -1.01
N PRO A 378 4.65 -16.37 -0.14
CA PRO A 378 4.78 -16.00 1.27
C PRO A 378 5.68 -14.78 1.55
N VAL A 379 5.41 -14.13 2.68
CA VAL A 379 6.33 -13.16 3.30
C VAL A 379 7.57 -13.89 3.83
N LEU A 380 8.75 -13.51 3.35
CA LEU A 380 10.08 -14.00 3.74
C LEU A 380 10.89 -12.98 4.55
N ASP A 381 10.29 -11.85 4.92
CA ASP A 381 10.93 -10.84 5.76
C ASP A 381 11.27 -11.40 7.15
N VAL A 382 12.49 -11.17 7.61
CA VAL A 382 12.90 -11.47 8.98
C VAL A 382 12.55 -10.26 9.84
N ASN A 383 11.61 -10.40 10.78
CA ASN A 383 11.17 -9.29 11.62
C ASN A 383 12.17 -9.04 12.76
N SER A 384 13.37 -8.54 12.43
CA SER A 384 14.43 -8.23 13.39
C SER A 384 14.13 -6.98 14.21
N ASN A 385 13.44 -5.98 13.65
CA ASN A 385 13.00 -4.82 14.42
C ASN A 385 11.69 -5.12 15.18
N PRO A 386 11.67 -5.06 16.53
CA PRO A 386 10.44 -5.25 17.31
C PRO A 386 9.42 -4.10 17.14
N HIS A 387 9.83 -2.95 16.60
CA HIS A 387 8.98 -1.79 16.36
C HIS A 387 8.43 -1.70 14.93
N ASN A 388 8.77 -2.66 14.04
CA ASN A 388 8.37 -2.64 12.64
C ASN A 388 6.83 -2.57 12.46
N PRO A 389 6.28 -1.54 11.79
CA PRO A 389 4.83 -1.35 11.71
C PRO A 389 4.15 -2.19 10.62
N VAL A 390 4.88 -2.68 9.61
CA VAL A 390 4.31 -3.25 8.36
C VAL A 390 4.30 -4.77 8.33
N ILE A 391 5.34 -5.39 8.89
CA ILE A 391 5.60 -6.83 8.81
C ILE A 391 5.07 -7.50 10.07
N GLY A 392 5.57 -7.17 11.26
CA GLY A 392 5.01 -7.53 12.57
C GLY A 392 4.61 -9.00 12.75
N ASN A 393 3.35 -9.34 12.47
CA ASN A 393 2.78 -10.69 12.58
C ASN A 393 2.69 -11.46 11.24
N ARG A 394 2.93 -10.81 10.10
CA ARG A 394 3.00 -11.40 8.74
C ARG A 394 4.29 -12.16 8.47
N SER A 395 5.35 -11.88 9.23
CA SER A 395 6.59 -12.67 9.23
C SER A 395 6.49 -13.90 10.13
N PHE A 396 7.19 -14.98 9.75
CA PHE A 396 7.41 -16.16 10.60
C PHE A 396 8.34 -15.91 11.81
N GLY A 397 8.94 -14.71 11.94
CA GLY A 397 9.66 -14.28 13.13
C GLY A 397 10.99 -13.57 12.86
N ASN A 398 11.78 -13.40 13.91
CA ASN A 398 13.06 -12.68 13.90
C ASN A 398 14.29 -13.57 13.61
N ASN A 399 14.09 -14.86 13.29
CA ASN A 399 15.17 -15.81 13.03
C ASN A 399 15.15 -16.22 11.54
N PRO A 400 16.23 -15.94 10.76
CA PRO A 400 16.27 -16.24 9.33
C PRO A 400 16.16 -17.74 9.03
N GLU A 401 16.58 -18.63 9.93
CA GLU A 401 16.42 -20.08 9.76
C GLU A 401 14.95 -20.52 9.78
N VAL A 402 14.17 -19.94 10.70
CA VAL A 402 12.73 -20.21 10.85
C VAL A 402 11.98 -19.65 9.64
N VAL A 403 12.24 -18.39 9.29
CA VAL A 403 11.62 -17.73 8.13
C VAL A 403 11.96 -18.46 6.83
N SER A 404 13.21 -18.87 6.63
CA SER A 404 13.63 -19.71 5.49
C SER A 404 12.80 -20.99 5.40
N LYS A 405 12.83 -21.84 6.44
CA LYS A 405 12.30 -23.21 6.33
C LYS A 405 10.78 -23.25 6.29
N LEU A 406 10.09 -22.29 6.89
CA LEU A 406 8.63 -22.23 6.91
C LEU A 406 8.10 -21.56 5.63
N GLY A 407 8.65 -20.40 5.26
CA GLY A 407 8.28 -19.71 4.03
C GLY A 407 8.49 -20.57 2.77
N ILE A 408 9.62 -21.27 2.65
CA ILE A 408 9.87 -22.20 1.53
C ILE A 408 8.84 -23.34 1.48
N GLN A 409 8.27 -23.75 2.61
CA GLN A 409 7.23 -24.77 2.65
C GLN A 409 5.85 -24.22 2.30
N THR A 410 5.50 -23.02 2.76
CA THR A 410 4.29 -22.31 2.30
C THR A 410 4.33 -22.06 0.80
N MET A 411 5.45 -21.58 0.27
CA MET A 411 5.71 -21.41 -1.18
C MET A 411 5.45 -22.72 -1.95
N LYS A 412 6.00 -23.84 -1.47
CA LYS A 412 5.81 -25.16 -2.09
C LYS A 412 4.38 -25.70 -1.96
N GLY A 413 3.70 -25.36 -0.88
CA GLY A 413 2.27 -25.66 -0.71
C GLY A 413 1.43 -24.96 -1.79
N ILE A 414 1.66 -23.66 -2.00
CA ILE A 414 0.99 -22.85 -3.04
C ILE A 414 1.30 -23.44 -4.43
N GLN A 415 2.58 -23.74 -4.73
CA GLN A 415 3.01 -24.41 -5.96
C GLN A 415 2.30 -25.75 -6.19
N SER A 416 2.09 -26.56 -5.14
CA SER A 416 1.45 -27.87 -5.25
C SER A 416 0.01 -27.83 -5.78
N GLN A 417 -0.65 -26.68 -5.67
CA GLN A 417 -2.02 -26.48 -6.19
C GLN A 417 -2.02 -25.90 -7.62
N ASN A 418 -0.85 -25.65 -8.22
CA ASN A 418 -0.67 -24.90 -9.47
C ASN A 418 -1.17 -23.44 -9.34
N ILE A 419 -0.75 -22.78 -8.25
CA ILE A 419 -0.79 -21.33 -8.07
C ILE A 419 0.66 -20.83 -8.00
N ILE A 420 0.92 -19.67 -8.60
CA ILE A 420 2.24 -19.03 -8.58
C ILE A 420 2.42 -18.32 -7.22
N PRO A 421 3.40 -18.68 -6.38
CA PRO A 421 3.75 -17.90 -5.20
C PRO A 421 4.68 -16.74 -5.56
N THR A 422 4.68 -15.70 -4.72
CA THR A 422 5.61 -14.57 -4.81
C THR A 422 6.31 -14.38 -3.48
N ILE A 423 7.63 -14.54 -3.46
CA ILE A 423 8.41 -14.31 -2.23
C ILE A 423 8.66 -12.80 -2.05
N LYS A 424 8.31 -12.26 -0.87
CA LYS A 424 8.31 -10.81 -0.63
C LYS A 424 8.77 -10.43 0.80
N HIS A 425 9.26 -9.21 1.05
CA HIS A 425 9.45 -8.09 0.12
C HIS A 425 10.96 -7.80 -0.01
N PHE A 426 11.58 -8.22 -1.13
CA PHE A 426 13.03 -8.19 -1.34
C PHE A 426 13.57 -6.74 -1.34
N PRO A 427 14.74 -6.43 -0.72
CA PRO A 427 15.73 -7.33 -0.13
C PRO A 427 15.46 -7.72 1.34
N GLY A 428 14.35 -7.28 1.92
CA GLY A 428 13.94 -7.54 3.31
C GLY A 428 13.43 -6.29 4.01
N HIS A 429 12.16 -6.30 4.40
CA HIS A 429 11.42 -5.16 4.99
C HIS A 429 11.34 -5.21 6.53
N GLY A 430 11.54 -6.38 7.15
CA GLY A 430 11.33 -6.61 8.59
C GLY A 430 12.28 -5.90 9.58
N ASP A 431 13.11 -4.97 9.10
CA ASP A 431 13.99 -4.12 9.90
C ASP A 431 13.71 -2.62 9.74
N THR A 432 12.67 -2.21 9.00
CA THR A 432 12.28 -0.79 8.94
C THR A 432 11.58 -0.34 10.23
N ASP A 433 11.71 0.94 10.57
CA ASP A 433 10.87 1.62 11.58
C ASP A 433 9.68 2.36 10.96
N ILE A 434 9.69 2.55 9.64
CA ILE A 434 8.74 3.37 8.87
C ILE A 434 7.89 2.48 7.94
N ASP A 435 6.64 2.88 7.72
CA ASP A 435 5.72 2.24 6.78
C ASP A 435 5.84 2.81 5.36
N SER A 436 6.15 1.93 4.40
CA SER A 436 6.26 2.24 2.97
C SER A 436 4.96 2.72 2.32
N HIS A 437 3.80 2.47 2.94
CA HIS A 437 2.53 3.05 2.49
C HIS A 437 2.42 4.55 2.79
N LEU A 438 3.28 5.09 3.67
CA LEU A 438 3.27 6.48 4.15
C LEU A 438 4.52 7.26 3.71
N GLU A 439 5.72 6.71 3.92
CA GLU A 439 7.00 7.36 3.59
C GLU A 439 8.04 6.33 3.14
N LEU A 440 9.09 6.76 2.43
CA LEU A 440 10.17 5.90 1.95
C LEU A 440 11.06 5.38 3.11
N PRO A 441 11.00 4.08 3.49
CA PRO A 441 11.79 3.57 4.60
C PRO A 441 13.27 3.44 4.23
N ILE A 442 14.16 3.80 5.15
CA ILE A 442 15.62 3.81 4.92
C ILE A 442 16.30 2.75 5.79
N VAL A 443 16.93 1.76 5.17
CA VAL A 443 17.68 0.70 5.86
C VAL A 443 19.18 0.90 5.65
N ASN A 444 19.87 1.38 6.70
CA ASN A 444 21.29 1.74 6.68
C ASN A 444 22.25 0.53 6.78
N LYS A 445 21.99 -0.54 6.02
CA LYS A 445 22.78 -1.79 6.02
C LYS A 445 23.63 -1.98 4.77
N THR A 446 24.87 -2.42 4.96
CA THR A 446 25.76 -2.87 3.88
C THR A 446 25.35 -4.26 3.36
N LEU A 447 25.79 -4.62 2.15
CA LEU A 447 25.54 -5.94 1.57
C LEU A 447 26.03 -7.09 2.48
N MET A 448 27.10 -6.89 3.25
CA MET A 448 27.61 -7.90 4.18
C MET A 448 26.70 -8.10 5.40
N GLN A 449 25.95 -7.07 5.82
CA GLN A 449 24.94 -7.21 6.86
C GLN A 449 23.69 -7.91 6.31
N LEU A 450 23.22 -7.49 5.13
CA LEU A 450 22.05 -8.08 4.47
C LEU A 450 22.24 -9.59 4.18
N LYS A 451 23.44 -10.00 3.74
CA LYS A 451 23.80 -11.42 3.54
C LYS A 451 23.92 -12.24 4.84
N LYS A 452 23.84 -11.61 6.02
CA LYS A 452 23.88 -12.29 7.33
C LYS A 452 22.50 -12.39 7.99
N LEU A 453 21.45 -11.79 7.41
CA LEU A 453 20.11 -11.76 7.99
C LEU A 453 19.02 -11.74 6.93
N GLU A 454 18.78 -10.59 6.29
CA GLU A 454 17.60 -10.36 5.44
C GLU A 454 17.59 -11.20 4.16
N LEU A 455 18.75 -11.38 3.51
CA LEU A 455 18.82 -12.08 2.22
C LEU A 455 18.79 -13.61 2.37
N ILE A 456 18.97 -14.15 3.59
CA ILE A 456 19.10 -15.60 3.83
C ILE A 456 17.82 -16.36 3.40
N PRO A 457 16.59 -15.94 3.77
CA PRO A 457 15.37 -16.56 3.27
C PRO A 457 15.23 -16.49 1.74
N PHE A 458 15.52 -15.34 1.12
CA PHE A 458 15.38 -15.15 -0.33
C PHE A 458 16.36 -16.02 -1.12
N GLU A 459 17.66 -15.99 -0.79
CA GLU A 459 18.69 -16.84 -1.39
C GLU A 459 18.30 -18.32 -1.33
N ARG A 460 17.77 -18.76 -0.18
CA ARG A 460 17.35 -20.15 0.01
C ARG A 460 16.06 -20.49 -0.74
N ALA A 461 15.13 -19.56 -0.88
CA ALA A 461 13.91 -19.78 -1.64
C ALA A 461 14.19 -19.84 -3.15
N ILE A 462 15.04 -18.95 -3.67
CA ILE A 462 15.55 -18.98 -5.05
C ILE A 462 16.22 -20.34 -5.32
N ASN A 463 17.17 -20.76 -4.46
CA ASN A 463 17.82 -22.08 -4.52
C ASN A 463 16.88 -23.29 -4.26
N ARG A 464 15.58 -23.06 -4.01
CA ARG A 464 14.56 -24.11 -3.81
C ARG A 464 13.37 -23.98 -4.77
N GLY A 465 13.50 -23.15 -5.81
CA GLY A 465 12.52 -23.02 -6.89
C GLY A 465 11.46 -21.95 -6.68
N ALA A 466 11.82 -20.79 -6.12
CA ALA A 466 10.96 -19.61 -6.20
C ALA A 466 10.87 -19.09 -7.64
N ASP A 467 9.65 -18.75 -8.08
CA ASP A 467 9.36 -18.35 -9.46
C ASP A 467 9.17 -16.84 -9.65
N VAL A 468 8.67 -16.15 -8.62
CA VAL A 468 8.45 -14.70 -8.60
C VAL A 468 9.03 -14.10 -7.33
N VAL A 469 9.74 -12.97 -7.46
CA VAL A 469 10.26 -12.17 -6.35
C VAL A 469 9.67 -10.77 -6.43
N MET A 470 9.00 -10.32 -5.37
CA MET A 470 8.51 -8.94 -5.24
C MET A 470 9.54 -8.07 -4.54
N VAL A 471 9.84 -6.90 -5.11
CA VAL A 471 10.88 -5.97 -4.64
C VAL A 471 10.27 -4.73 -4.01
N ALA A 472 10.61 -4.50 -2.74
CA ALA A 472 10.08 -3.46 -1.87
C ALA A 472 10.52 -2.04 -2.25
N HIS A 473 9.75 -1.06 -1.81
CA HIS A 473 10.08 0.36 -1.90
C HIS A 473 10.90 0.81 -0.68
N ILE A 474 12.14 0.31 -0.55
CA ILE A 474 13.06 0.61 0.55
C ILE A 474 14.34 1.24 0.01
N LEU A 475 14.81 2.34 0.58
CA LEU A 475 16.11 2.94 0.26
C LEU A 475 17.22 2.29 1.10
N LEU A 476 18.35 1.92 0.48
CA LEU A 476 19.50 1.33 1.17
C LEU A 476 20.79 2.08 0.85
N PRO A 477 21.08 3.24 1.49
CA PRO A 477 22.15 4.17 1.10
C PRO A 477 23.60 3.63 1.16
N LYS A 478 23.82 2.39 1.60
CA LYS A 478 25.12 1.70 1.51
C LYS A 478 25.25 0.80 0.27
N LEU A 479 24.16 0.68 -0.49
CA LEU A 479 24.09 0.04 -1.80
C LEU A 479 23.79 1.09 -2.86
N ASP A 480 22.68 1.82 -2.68
CA ASP A 480 22.13 2.82 -3.59
C ASP A 480 21.48 3.91 -2.73
N ASP A 481 22.00 5.12 -2.86
CA ASP A 481 21.62 6.32 -2.09
C ASP A 481 20.65 7.23 -2.86
N HIS A 482 20.36 6.91 -4.12
CA HIS A 482 19.45 7.66 -4.98
C HIS A 482 18.12 6.93 -5.20
N PHE A 483 18.15 5.60 -5.36
CA PHE A 483 16.97 4.81 -5.73
C PHE A 483 16.57 3.75 -4.69
N PRO A 484 15.26 3.57 -4.43
CA PRO A 484 14.77 2.44 -3.65
C PRO A 484 15.10 1.11 -4.35
N ALA A 485 15.05 0.00 -3.61
CA ALA A 485 15.34 -1.34 -4.11
C ALA A 485 14.58 -1.68 -5.41
N SER A 486 13.30 -1.31 -5.51
CA SER A 486 12.45 -1.47 -6.70
C SER A 486 12.86 -0.66 -7.94
N MET A 487 13.85 0.23 -7.81
CA MET A 487 14.40 1.08 -8.89
C MET A 487 15.94 1.02 -8.95
N SER A 488 16.60 0.33 -8.02
CA SER A 488 18.06 0.21 -7.98
C SER A 488 18.57 -0.94 -8.85
N LYS A 489 19.32 -0.60 -9.90
CA LYS A 489 20.00 -1.57 -10.79
C LYS A 489 20.98 -2.46 -10.02
N LYS A 490 21.61 -1.90 -8.98
CA LYS A 490 22.56 -2.62 -8.11
C LYS A 490 21.86 -3.67 -7.24
N ILE A 491 20.62 -3.40 -6.82
CA ILE A 491 19.83 -4.35 -6.02
C ILE A 491 19.16 -5.39 -6.92
N MET A 492 18.45 -4.99 -7.98
CA MET A 492 17.71 -5.94 -8.83
C MET A 492 18.58 -6.67 -9.86
N THR A 493 19.46 -5.98 -10.59
CA THR A 493 20.34 -6.64 -11.56
C THR A 493 21.60 -7.22 -10.92
N GLU A 494 22.33 -6.48 -10.07
CA GLU A 494 23.64 -6.95 -9.59
C GLU A 494 23.59 -7.88 -8.38
N ILE A 495 22.60 -7.72 -7.49
CA ILE A 495 22.40 -8.62 -6.35
C ILE A 495 21.41 -9.74 -6.71
N LEU A 496 20.15 -9.42 -7.03
CA LEU A 496 19.11 -10.44 -7.23
C LEU A 496 19.33 -11.29 -8.51
N ARG A 497 19.35 -10.66 -9.69
CA ARG A 497 19.52 -11.37 -10.98
C ARG A 497 20.88 -12.07 -11.08
N LYS A 498 21.98 -11.38 -10.73
CA LYS A 498 23.36 -11.90 -10.87
C LYS A 498 23.86 -12.68 -9.65
N GLN A 499 24.06 -12.05 -8.49
CA GLN A 499 24.70 -12.72 -7.34
C GLN A 499 23.84 -13.83 -6.71
N LEU A 500 22.51 -13.71 -6.70
CA LEU A 500 21.60 -14.75 -6.22
C LEU A 500 21.09 -15.66 -7.36
N ASN A 501 21.54 -15.44 -8.61
CA ASN A 501 21.18 -16.22 -9.79
C ASN A 501 19.66 -16.39 -10.01
N PHE A 502 18.85 -15.37 -9.65
CA PHE A 502 17.39 -15.46 -9.79
C PHE A 502 16.96 -15.20 -11.23
N ASN A 503 16.60 -16.25 -11.96
CA ASN A 503 16.20 -16.17 -13.37
C ASN A 503 14.67 -16.08 -13.60
N GLY A 504 13.86 -16.15 -12.54
CA GLY A 504 12.40 -15.99 -12.59
C GLY A 504 11.94 -14.53 -12.72
N VAL A 505 10.64 -14.29 -12.52
CA VAL A 505 10.02 -12.96 -12.71
C VAL A 505 10.30 -12.05 -11.50
N ILE A 506 10.87 -10.88 -11.76
CA ILE A 506 10.97 -9.78 -10.79
C ILE A 506 9.72 -8.89 -10.95
N ILE A 507 8.97 -8.68 -9.87
CA ILE A 507 7.84 -7.74 -9.79
C ILE A 507 8.14 -6.64 -8.77
N THR A 508 7.61 -5.44 -8.97
CA THR A 508 7.64 -4.39 -7.94
C THR A 508 6.62 -4.68 -6.84
N ASP A 509 6.80 -4.08 -5.67
CA ASP A 509 5.68 -3.72 -4.79
C ASP A 509 4.77 -2.67 -5.49
N ASP A 510 3.67 -2.23 -4.88
CA ASP A 510 2.75 -1.29 -5.54
C ASP A 510 3.35 0.10 -5.76
N MET A 511 3.58 0.45 -7.03
CA MET A 511 4.16 1.74 -7.44
C MET A 511 3.25 2.95 -7.16
N THR A 512 2.02 2.77 -6.65
CA THR A 512 1.17 3.87 -6.18
C THR A 512 1.39 4.25 -4.71
N MET A 513 2.11 3.42 -3.94
CA MET A 513 2.50 3.68 -2.55
C MET A 513 3.28 5.00 -2.40
N GLN A 514 3.16 5.63 -1.23
CA GLN A 514 3.74 6.96 -0.98
C GLN A 514 5.29 6.95 -0.95
N ALA A 515 5.92 5.83 -0.58
CA ALA A 515 7.37 5.62 -0.73
C ALA A 515 7.90 5.80 -2.17
N ILE A 516 7.04 5.72 -3.18
CA ILE A 516 7.36 6.09 -4.57
C ILE A 516 6.73 7.44 -4.92
N THR A 517 5.41 7.59 -4.74
CA THR A 517 4.66 8.72 -5.31
C THR A 517 4.91 10.07 -4.62
N ASN A 518 5.51 10.11 -3.42
CA ASN A 518 5.97 11.36 -2.80
C ASN A 518 7.35 11.83 -3.34
N HIS A 519 8.05 11.01 -4.13
CA HIS A 519 9.43 11.25 -4.58
C HIS A 519 9.60 11.19 -6.11
N PHE A 520 8.76 10.43 -6.81
CA PHE A 520 8.86 10.20 -8.25
C PHE A 520 7.47 10.22 -8.92
N THR A 521 7.38 10.72 -10.15
CA THR A 521 6.20 10.48 -11.00
C THR A 521 6.15 9.00 -11.38
N ILE A 522 4.95 8.41 -11.45
CA ILE A 522 4.84 6.96 -11.66
C ILE A 522 5.40 6.55 -13.04
N GLY A 523 5.20 7.38 -14.06
CA GLY A 523 5.82 7.20 -15.38
C GLY A 523 7.35 7.13 -15.35
N ARG A 524 8.03 7.96 -14.53
CA ARG A 524 9.49 7.87 -14.36
C ARG A 524 9.87 6.65 -13.52
N ALA A 525 9.19 6.44 -12.41
CA ALA A 525 9.48 5.35 -11.48
C ALA A 525 9.42 3.97 -12.16
N ALA A 526 8.43 3.76 -13.03
CA ALA A 526 8.30 2.54 -13.84
C ALA A 526 9.45 2.38 -14.86
N VAL A 527 9.87 3.46 -15.53
CA VAL A 527 11.00 3.45 -16.47
C VAL A 527 12.30 3.06 -15.76
N GLU A 528 12.64 3.71 -14.64
CA GLU A 528 13.81 3.34 -13.82
C GLU A 528 13.74 1.87 -13.36
N SER A 529 12.57 1.43 -12.89
CA SER A 529 12.35 0.06 -12.42
C SER A 529 12.60 -1.01 -13.50
N VAL A 530 12.11 -0.80 -14.72
CA VAL A 530 12.38 -1.69 -15.87
C VAL A 530 13.86 -1.65 -16.25
N MET A 531 14.49 -0.47 -16.29
CA MET A 531 15.93 -0.32 -16.58
C MET A 531 16.82 -0.99 -15.51
N ALA A 532 16.36 -1.01 -14.27
CA ALA A 532 17.07 -1.57 -13.12
C ALA A 532 16.93 -3.10 -13.01
N GLY A 533 15.81 -3.69 -13.41
CA GLY A 533 15.67 -5.15 -13.48
C GLY A 533 14.26 -5.73 -13.44
N SER A 534 13.21 -4.95 -13.14
CA SER A 534 11.84 -5.45 -13.02
C SER A 534 11.31 -6.03 -14.33
N ASP A 535 10.69 -7.21 -14.26
CA ASP A 535 9.98 -7.80 -15.39
C ASP A 535 8.51 -7.35 -15.41
N ILE A 536 7.87 -7.23 -14.25
CA ILE A 536 6.51 -6.69 -14.09
C ILE A 536 6.52 -5.43 -13.21
N ILE A 537 5.73 -4.43 -13.60
CA ILE A 537 5.38 -3.27 -12.78
C ILE A 537 3.97 -3.46 -12.24
N LEU A 538 3.83 -3.39 -10.91
CA LEU A 538 2.55 -3.42 -10.20
C LEU A 538 2.02 -2.00 -9.99
N VAL A 539 0.79 -1.74 -10.44
CA VAL A 539 0.07 -0.47 -10.26
C VAL A 539 -1.34 -0.78 -9.78
N ALA A 540 -1.51 -0.88 -8.46
CA ALA A 540 -2.72 -1.38 -7.81
C ALA A 540 -3.89 -0.39 -7.83
N HIS A 541 -3.64 0.91 -7.99
CA HIS A 541 -4.63 1.96 -7.85
C HIS A 541 -4.54 3.01 -8.98
N ASP A 542 -5.65 3.71 -9.22
CA ASP A 542 -5.86 4.72 -10.28
C ASP A 542 -5.56 4.22 -11.72
N TYR A 543 -6.63 3.96 -12.49
CA TYR A 543 -6.53 3.61 -13.91
C TYR A 543 -5.67 4.58 -14.74
N ASN A 544 -5.66 5.87 -14.40
CA ASN A 544 -4.86 6.86 -15.12
C ASN A 544 -3.36 6.65 -14.87
N LYS A 545 -2.95 6.26 -13.65
CA LYS A 545 -1.57 5.87 -13.32
C LYS A 545 -1.13 4.61 -14.08
N ILE A 546 -2.03 3.65 -14.27
CA ILE A 546 -1.77 2.46 -15.10
C ILE A 546 -1.50 2.87 -16.57
N VAL A 547 -2.31 3.79 -17.11
CA VAL A 547 -2.15 4.30 -18.49
C VAL A 547 -0.92 5.21 -18.65
N GLU A 548 -0.59 6.04 -17.65
CA GLU A 548 0.64 6.83 -17.60
C GLU A 548 1.88 5.90 -17.61
N THR A 549 1.85 4.83 -16.82
CA THR A 549 2.90 3.82 -16.75
C THR A 549 3.16 3.18 -18.12
N ILE A 550 2.11 2.69 -18.78
CA ILE A 550 2.20 2.06 -20.13
C ILE A 550 2.76 3.06 -21.16
N SER A 551 2.21 4.28 -21.20
CA SER A 551 2.61 5.30 -22.17
C SER A 551 4.02 5.84 -21.93
N SER A 552 4.47 5.89 -20.67
CA SER A 552 5.84 6.27 -20.29
C SER A 552 6.86 5.21 -20.70
N LEU A 553 6.58 3.92 -20.42
CA LEU A 553 7.42 2.82 -20.89
C LEU A 553 7.53 2.79 -22.42
N LYS A 554 6.40 2.99 -23.14
CA LYS A 554 6.41 3.09 -24.60
C LYS A 554 7.25 4.25 -25.10
N THR A 555 7.12 5.41 -24.47
CA THR A 555 7.90 6.61 -24.80
C THR A 555 9.40 6.41 -24.56
N ALA A 556 9.78 5.75 -23.47
CA ALA A 556 11.17 5.42 -23.17
C ALA A 556 11.77 4.45 -24.19
N VAL A 557 11.01 3.44 -24.66
CA VAL A 557 11.46 2.55 -25.73
C VAL A 557 11.59 3.30 -27.06
N GLN A 558 10.61 4.13 -27.43
CA GLN A 558 10.65 4.94 -28.65
C GLN A 558 11.78 5.98 -28.67
N LYS A 559 12.28 6.40 -27.50
CA LYS A 559 13.45 7.28 -27.34
C LYS A 559 14.79 6.52 -27.24
N GLY A 560 14.78 5.18 -27.23
CA GLY A 560 15.97 4.36 -27.04
C GLY A 560 16.53 4.33 -25.61
N GLU A 561 15.82 4.89 -24.62
CA GLU A 561 16.19 4.82 -23.20
C GLU A 561 16.04 3.39 -22.65
N ILE A 562 14.98 2.69 -23.07
CA ILE A 562 14.82 1.25 -22.86
C ILE A 562 14.97 0.56 -24.21
N SER A 563 15.97 -0.30 -24.40
CA SER A 563 16.06 -1.12 -25.61
C SER A 563 14.86 -2.09 -25.70
N GLU A 564 14.32 -2.35 -26.89
CA GLU A 564 13.24 -3.35 -27.04
C GLU A 564 13.70 -4.75 -26.60
N GLN A 565 15.00 -5.09 -26.71
CA GLN A 565 15.50 -6.35 -26.17
C GLN A 565 15.31 -6.46 -24.65
N ARG A 566 15.48 -5.36 -23.89
CA ARG A 566 15.21 -5.35 -22.45
C ARG A 566 13.74 -5.65 -22.13
N ILE A 567 12.81 -5.25 -23.01
CA ILE A 567 11.39 -5.60 -22.94
C ILE A 567 11.18 -7.07 -23.30
N ASN A 568 11.77 -7.55 -24.41
CA ASN A 568 11.71 -8.96 -24.84
C ASN A 568 12.17 -9.90 -23.70
N ASP A 569 13.26 -9.56 -23.00
CA ASP A 569 13.79 -10.34 -21.88
C ASP A 569 12.78 -10.47 -20.72
N SER A 570 12.06 -9.38 -20.39
CA SER A 570 11.00 -9.42 -19.36
C SER A 570 9.83 -10.30 -19.81
N VAL A 571 9.32 -10.03 -21.01
CA VAL A 571 8.15 -10.72 -21.57
C VAL A 571 8.43 -12.22 -21.75
N SER A 572 9.66 -12.61 -22.07
CA SER A 572 10.09 -14.01 -22.09
C SER A 572 9.92 -14.70 -20.73
N ARG A 573 10.34 -14.08 -19.62
CA ARG A 573 10.17 -14.65 -18.27
C ARG A 573 8.69 -14.76 -17.90
N ILE A 574 7.90 -13.75 -18.27
CA ILE A 574 6.46 -13.70 -17.99
C ILE A 574 5.72 -14.79 -18.77
N ILE A 575 6.01 -14.97 -20.07
CA ILE A 575 5.40 -16.03 -20.89
C ILE A 575 5.86 -17.41 -20.40
N GLN A 576 7.15 -17.60 -20.09
CA GLN A 576 7.67 -18.85 -19.50
C GLN A 576 6.96 -19.19 -18.18
N LEU A 577 6.72 -18.20 -17.31
CA LEU A 577 5.96 -18.38 -16.07
C LEU A 577 4.51 -18.80 -16.36
N LYS A 578 3.82 -18.14 -17.30
CA LYS A 578 2.45 -18.48 -17.69
C LYS A 578 2.34 -19.89 -18.29
N ILE A 579 3.34 -20.31 -19.07
CA ILE A 579 3.43 -21.67 -19.65
C ILE A 579 3.75 -22.71 -18.57
N LYS A 580 4.70 -22.44 -17.66
CA LYS A 580 5.09 -23.35 -16.55
C LYS A 580 3.90 -23.77 -15.69
N TYR A 581 2.95 -22.85 -15.50
CA TYR A 581 1.74 -23.05 -14.71
C TYR A 581 0.50 -23.40 -15.56
N GLU A 582 0.67 -23.77 -16.82
CA GLU A 582 -0.42 -24.20 -17.73
C GLU A 582 -1.60 -23.22 -17.76
N LEU A 583 -1.32 -21.91 -17.61
CA LEU A 583 -2.38 -20.92 -17.45
C LEU A 583 -3.26 -20.88 -18.71
N ASN A 584 -4.55 -20.63 -18.50
CA ASN A 584 -5.57 -20.63 -19.54
C ASN A 584 -6.78 -19.79 -19.09
N ASN A 585 -7.62 -19.40 -20.05
CA ASN A 585 -8.82 -18.61 -19.80
C ASN A 585 -10.04 -19.46 -19.34
N SER A 586 -9.85 -20.68 -18.82
CA SER A 586 -10.97 -21.53 -18.40
C SER A 586 -11.67 -21.00 -17.15
N GLN A 587 -12.99 -20.93 -17.24
CA GLN A 587 -13.86 -20.59 -16.12
C GLN A 587 -13.85 -21.68 -15.04
N VAL A 588 -14.04 -21.28 -13.78
CA VAL A 588 -14.18 -22.22 -12.65
C VAL A 588 -15.64 -22.29 -12.17
N GLY A 589 -16.01 -23.42 -11.56
CA GLY A 589 -17.31 -23.58 -10.90
C GLY A 589 -17.38 -22.86 -9.55
N ASN A 590 -18.53 -22.98 -8.86
CA ASN A 590 -18.68 -22.46 -7.50
C ASN A 590 -17.74 -23.17 -6.52
N VAL A 591 -17.00 -22.39 -5.73
CA VAL A 591 -16.06 -22.91 -4.71
C VAL A 591 -16.77 -23.51 -3.48
N ASN A 592 -16.34 -24.69 -3.04
CA ASN A 592 -16.87 -25.36 -1.87
C ASN A 592 -16.24 -24.83 -0.56
N ILE A 593 -16.75 -23.69 -0.08
CA ILE A 593 -16.29 -23.05 1.17
C ILE A 593 -16.35 -24.00 2.38
N GLY A 594 -17.37 -24.88 2.46
CA GLY A 594 -17.53 -25.80 3.58
C GLY A 594 -16.40 -26.84 3.69
N GLU A 595 -15.98 -27.42 2.57
CA GLU A 595 -14.87 -28.38 2.49
C GLU A 595 -13.51 -27.72 2.75
N ILE A 596 -13.32 -26.48 2.29
CA ILE A 596 -12.14 -25.69 2.63
C ILE A 596 -12.11 -25.43 4.14
N ASN A 597 -13.20 -24.90 4.71
CA ASN A 597 -13.29 -24.64 6.15
C ASN A 597 -13.09 -25.90 6.99
N GLN A 598 -13.61 -27.05 6.56
CA GLN A 598 -13.34 -28.34 7.21
C GLN A 598 -11.85 -28.73 7.12
N SER A 599 -11.20 -28.47 5.99
CA SER A 599 -9.76 -28.70 5.81
C SER A 599 -8.91 -27.80 6.73
N ILE A 600 -9.31 -26.52 6.88
CA ILE A 600 -8.66 -25.55 7.77
C ILE A 600 -8.85 -25.96 9.23
N SER A 601 -10.09 -26.19 9.68
CA SER A 601 -10.36 -26.59 11.08
C SER A 601 -9.63 -27.88 11.45
N LYS A 602 -9.66 -28.90 10.57
CA LYS A 602 -8.92 -30.15 10.78
C LYS A 602 -7.41 -29.94 10.87
N LEU A 603 -6.85 -28.99 10.12
CA LEU A 603 -5.43 -28.65 10.19
C LEU A 603 -5.09 -27.97 11.52
N LEU A 604 -5.91 -27.00 11.97
CA LEU A 604 -5.66 -26.33 13.25
C LEU A 604 -5.82 -27.32 14.42
N ASP A 605 -6.84 -28.19 14.38
CA ASP A 605 -7.04 -29.31 15.31
C ASP A 605 -5.85 -30.29 15.40
N GLU A 606 -4.95 -30.32 14.43
CA GLU A 606 -3.73 -31.15 14.41
C GLU A 606 -2.51 -30.45 15.05
N TYR A 607 -2.50 -29.11 15.11
CA TYR A 607 -1.30 -28.32 15.50
C TYR A 607 -1.53 -27.21 16.55
N THR A 608 -2.75 -26.95 17.01
CA THR A 608 -3.07 -25.91 18.01
C THR A 608 -3.73 -26.49 19.29
N LYS A 609 -3.19 -27.61 19.79
CA LYS A 609 -3.60 -28.29 21.04
C LYS A 609 -2.42 -28.39 22.00
#